data_AF-A0A1F4W5H4-F1
#
_entry.id   AF-A0A1F4W5H4-F1
#
_cell.length_a   1.000
_cell.length_b   1.000
_cell.length_c   1.000
_cell.angle_alpha   90.00
_cell.angle_beta   90.00
_cell.angle_gamma   90.00
#
_symmetry.space_group_name_H-M   'P 1'
#
loop_
_entity.id
_entity.type
_entity.pdbx_description
1 polymer ?
#
loop_
_entity_poly.entity_id
_entity_poly.type
_entity_poly.pdbx_seq_one_letter_code
_entity_poly.pdbx_strand_id
1 'polypeptide(L)'
;MRKTLSRRKINRDTSPKIIYLIGFLAYAAWGAWAYLLFNRDPNELANRIFFVLAIAAAFFFTALFLFYQMGKITTGKAAEVVFYPAARRALFISLFFLATALMRLIGIFSWMNAGLLALILILTEIWKSTR
;
A
#
# COMPACT_ATOMS: atom_id res chain seq x y z
N MET A 1 -20.06 -50.35 15.42
CA MET A 1 -19.06 -49.64 14.59
C MET A 1 -19.19 -48.14 14.79
N ARG A 2 -18.27 -47.51 15.54
CA ARG A 2 -18.26 -46.06 15.80
C ARG A 2 -17.64 -45.38 14.57
N LYS A 3 -18.44 -44.67 13.76
CA LYS A 3 -17.91 -43.83 12.67
C LYS A 3 -17.11 -42.69 13.31
N THR A 4 -15.79 -42.84 13.38
CA THR A 4 -14.88 -41.74 13.69
C THR A 4 -14.99 -40.71 12.58
N LEU A 5 -15.67 -39.60 12.87
CA LEU A 5 -15.65 -38.41 12.03
C LEU A 5 -14.18 -38.03 11.79
N SER A 6 -13.79 -38.05 10.52
CA SER A 6 -12.51 -37.52 10.05
C SER A 6 -12.29 -36.16 10.70
N ARG A 7 -11.27 -36.06 11.58
CA ARG A 7 -10.79 -34.80 12.11
C ARG A 7 -10.42 -33.98 10.89
N ARG A 8 -11.30 -33.04 10.49
CA ARG A 8 -10.96 -31.97 9.56
C ARG A 8 -9.66 -31.40 10.10
N LYS A 9 -8.54 -31.63 9.39
CA LYS A 9 -7.32 -30.89 9.63
C LYS A 9 -7.72 -29.45 9.41
N ILE A 10 -8.00 -28.74 10.49
CA ILE A 10 -7.97 -27.30 10.52
C ILE A 10 -6.49 -27.00 10.27
N ASN A 11 -6.12 -26.94 8.98
CA ASN A 11 -4.97 -26.17 8.57
C ASN A 11 -5.27 -24.80 9.14
N ARG A 12 -4.71 -24.50 10.31
CA ARG A 12 -4.65 -23.13 10.80
C ARG A 12 -4.03 -22.39 9.63
N ASP A 13 -4.84 -21.53 9.01
CA ASP A 13 -4.44 -20.60 7.97
C ASP A 13 -3.23 -19.86 8.52
N THR A 14 -2.05 -20.38 8.23
CA THR A 14 -0.81 -19.75 8.64
C THR A 14 -0.82 -18.48 7.81
N SER A 15 -0.91 -17.32 8.46
CA SER A 15 -0.88 -16.02 7.78
C SER A 15 0.29 -16.09 6.80
N PRO A 16 0.05 -15.97 5.48
CA PRO A 16 1.10 -16.20 4.51
C PRO A 16 2.29 -15.31 4.86
N LYS A 17 3.50 -15.88 4.88
CA LYS A 17 4.75 -15.22 5.30
C LYS A 17 4.94 -13.85 4.66
N ILE A 18 4.37 -13.67 3.47
CA ILE A 18 4.35 -12.41 2.72
C ILE A 18 3.74 -11.23 3.49
N ILE A 19 2.74 -11.46 4.36
CA ILE A 19 2.10 -10.39 5.14
C ILE A 19 3.07 -9.79 6.15
N TYR A 20 3.82 -10.65 6.84
CA TYR A 20 4.83 -10.21 7.81
C TYR A 20 5.96 -9.45 7.10
N LEU A 21 6.36 -9.91 5.91
CA LEU A 21 7.31 -9.18 5.08
C LEU A 21 6.78 -7.80 4.67
N ILE A 22 5.54 -7.70 4.21
CA ILE A 22 4.91 -6.41 3.83
C ILE A 22 4.83 -5.47 5.03
N GLY A 23 4.42 -5.98 6.20
CA GLY A 23 4.38 -5.20 7.44
C GLY A 23 5.76 -4.72 7.88
N PHE A 24 6.77 -5.59 7.79
CA PHE A 24 8.17 -5.22 8.06
C PHE A 24 8.67 -4.14 7.09
N LEU A 25 8.38 -4.26 5.80
CA LEU A 25 8.75 -3.26 4.79
C LEU A 25 8.03 -1.92 5.02
N ALA A 26 6.76 -1.94 5.44
CA ALA A 26 6.04 -0.74 5.83
C ALA A 26 6.74 -0.05 7.02
N TYR A 27 7.10 -0.82 8.05
CA TYR A 27 7.81 -0.29 9.21
C TYR A 27 9.17 0.29 8.84
N ALA A 28 9.95 -0.42 8.03
CA ALA A 28 11.24 0.05 7.54
C ALA A 28 11.11 1.34 6.71
N ALA A 29 10.08 1.44 5.85
CA ALA A 29 9.83 2.63 5.03
C ALA A 29 9.44 3.85 5.89
N TRP A 30 8.59 3.66 6.91
CA TRP A 30 8.29 4.72 7.89
C TRP A 30 9.53 5.13 8.68
N GLY A 31 10.38 4.16 9.07
CA GLY A 31 11.66 4.43 9.72
C GLY A 31 12.62 5.23 8.83
N ALA A 32 12.74 4.87 7.56
CA ALA A 32 13.55 5.61 6.58
C ALA A 32 13.03 7.03 6.38
N TRP A 33 11.71 7.21 6.26
CA TRP A 33 11.09 8.52 6.17
C TRP A 33 11.37 9.38 7.41
N ALA A 34 11.17 8.84 8.62
CA ALA A 34 11.46 9.54 9.86
C ALA A 34 12.95 9.88 9.99
N TYR A 35 13.83 8.95 9.63
CA TYR A 35 15.28 9.18 9.63
C TYR A 35 15.65 10.36 8.73
N LEU A 36 15.12 10.42 7.51
CA LEU A 36 15.35 11.53 6.58
C LEU A 36 14.78 12.85 7.12
N LEU A 37 13.61 12.82 7.76
CA LEU A 37 12.98 13.99 8.37
C LEU A 37 13.86 14.65 9.45
N PHE A 38 14.49 13.83 10.30
CA PHE A 38 15.24 14.33 11.46
C PHE A 38 16.73 14.52 11.22
N ASN A 39 17.34 13.81 10.26
CA ASN A 39 18.81 13.73 10.13
C ASN A 39 19.35 14.29 8.81
N ARG A 40 18.51 14.71 7.86
CA ARG A 40 18.96 15.20 6.55
C ARG A 40 18.48 16.62 6.29
N ASP A 41 19.37 17.42 5.71
CA ASP A 41 19.05 18.78 5.31
C ASP A 41 18.04 18.76 4.14
N PRO A 42 16.87 19.42 4.27
CA PRO A 42 15.88 19.50 3.21
C PRO A 42 16.32 20.39 2.05
N ASN A 43 17.45 21.09 2.08
CA ASN A 43 17.90 21.95 0.98
C ASN A 43 18.46 21.15 -0.20
N GLU A 44 19.00 19.97 0.04
CA GLU A 44 19.54 19.13 -1.01
C GLU A 44 18.42 18.42 -1.78
N LEU A 45 18.43 18.55 -3.11
CA LEU A 45 17.45 17.91 -4.00
C LEU A 45 17.43 16.38 -3.81
N ALA A 46 18.59 15.76 -3.62
CA ALA A 46 18.68 14.33 -3.37
C ALA A 46 17.89 13.91 -2.12
N ASN A 47 18.05 14.63 -1.01
CA ASN A 47 17.33 14.34 0.24
C ASN A 47 15.82 14.52 0.06
N ARG A 48 15.39 15.55 -0.68
CA ARG A 48 13.97 15.74 -1.04
C ARG A 48 13.41 14.56 -1.82
N ILE A 49 14.14 14.08 -2.83
CA ILE A 49 13.71 12.92 -3.64
C ILE A 49 13.64 11.65 -2.78
N PHE A 50 14.66 11.37 -1.97
CA PHE A 50 14.65 10.22 -1.07
C PHE A 50 13.51 10.29 -0.06
N PHE A 51 13.20 11.49 0.46
CA PHE A 51 12.08 11.70 1.36
C PHE A 51 10.74 11.36 0.68
N VAL A 52 10.55 11.81 -0.56
CA VAL A 52 9.36 11.53 -1.35
C VAL A 52 9.24 10.03 -1.70
N LEU A 53 10.34 9.37 -2.03
CA LEU A 53 10.34 7.93 -2.29
C LEU A 53 10.05 7.13 -1.02
N ALA A 54 10.63 7.51 0.12
CA ALA A 54 10.40 6.85 1.40
C ALA A 54 8.94 6.97 1.84
N ILE A 55 8.33 8.15 1.74
CA ILE A 55 6.92 8.35 2.09
C ILE A 55 5.99 7.61 1.13
N ALA A 56 6.29 7.59 -0.18
CA ALA A 56 5.52 6.84 -1.16
C ALA A 56 5.57 5.33 -0.88
N ALA A 57 6.77 4.79 -0.61
CA ALA A 57 6.94 3.39 -0.22
C ALA A 57 6.20 3.06 1.08
N ALA A 58 6.24 3.94 2.08
CA ALA A 58 5.53 3.77 3.34
C ALA A 58 4.01 3.66 3.11
N PHE A 59 3.44 4.56 2.32
CA PHE A 59 2.02 4.49 1.93
C PHE A 59 1.69 3.25 1.11
N PHE A 60 2.55 2.86 0.17
CA PHE A 60 2.36 1.64 -0.62
C PHE A 60 2.24 0.39 0.26
N PHE A 61 3.26 0.11 1.09
CA PHE A 61 3.28 -1.10 1.91
C PHE A 61 2.19 -1.08 2.98
N THR A 62 1.91 0.09 3.58
CA THR A 62 0.82 0.24 4.55
C THR A 62 -0.55 -0.03 3.89
N ALA A 63 -0.83 0.59 2.73
CA ALA A 63 -2.07 0.37 2.01
C ALA A 63 -2.21 -1.08 1.53
N LEU A 64 -1.13 -1.68 1.03
CA LEU A 64 -1.11 -3.09 0.61
C LEU A 64 -1.48 -4.00 1.77
N PHE A 65 -0.86 -3.80 2.95
CA PHE A 65 -1.17 -4.55 4.15
C PHE A 65 -2.65 -4.42 4.55
N LEU A 66 -3.15 -3.17 4.61
CA LEU A 66 -4.52 -2.90 5.02
C LEU A 66 -5.55 -3.48 4.05
N PHE A 67 -5.38 -3.27 2.74
CA PHE A 67 -6.30 -3.80 1.74
C PHE A 67 -6.27 -5.32 1.67
N TYR A 68 -5.09 -5.93 1.83
CA TYR A 68 -4.96 -7.38 1.87
C TYR A 68 -5.72 -7.95 3.09
N GLN A 69 -5.49 -7.39 4.28
CA GLN A 69 -6.14 -7.86 5.51
C GLN A 69 -7.66 -7.66 5.45
N MET A 70 -8.12 -6.47 5.03
CA MET A 70 -9.54 -6.21 4.84
C MET A 70 -10.18 -7.14 3.81
N GLY A 71 -9.52 -7.35 2.66
CA GLY A 71 -10.02 -8.24 1.62
C GLY A 71 -10.11 -9.69 2.08
N LYS A 72 -9.13 -10.18 2.88
CA LYS A 72 -9.16 -11.53 3.44
C LYS A 72 -10.32 -11.70 4.44
N ILE A 73 -10.51 -10.72 5.32
CA ILE A 73 -11.57 -10.74 6.33
C ILE A 73 -12.96 -10.67 5.69
N THR A 74 -13.14 -9.80 4.69
CA THR A 74 -14.45 -9.54 4.07
C THR A 74 -14.88 -10.62 3.08
N THR A 75 -13.96 -11.18 2.29
CA THR A 75 -14.31 -12.13 1.23
C THR A 75 -14.12 -13.58 1.60
N GLY A 76 -13.29 -13.90 2.60
CA GLY A 76 -12.92 -15.27 2.96
C GLY A 76 -12.23 -16.05 1.83
N LYS A 77 -11.86 -15.39 0.73
CA LYS A 77 -11.23 -16.01 -0.44
C LYS A 77 -9.75 -16.31 -0.18
N ALA A 78 -9.19 -17.18 -1.02
CA ALA A 78 -7.76 -17.50 -1.00
C ALA A 78 -6.90 -16.24 -1.12
N ALA A 79 -5.74 -16.24 -0.45
CA ALA A 79 -4.83 -15.09 -0.35
C ALA A 79 -4.43 -14.53 -1.73
N GLU A 80 -4.20 -15.40 -2.71
CA GLU A 80 -3.81 -15.03 -4.08
C GLU A 80 -4.87 -14.18 -4.79
N VAL A 81 -6.14 -14.50 -4.58
CA VAL A 81 -7.28 -13.81 -5.21
C VAL A 81 -7.45 -12.40 -4.64
N VAL A 82 -7.09 -12.20 -3.37
CA VAL A 82 -7.21 -10.91 -2.68
C VAL A 82 -5.98 -10.02 -2.90
N PHE A 83 -4.81 -10.63 -3.10
CA PHE A 83 -3.54 -9.93 -3.19
C PHE A 83 -3.46 -8.97 -4.38
N TYR A 84 -3.85 -9.42 -5.58
CA TYR A 84 -3.72 -8.60 -6.79
C TYR A 84 -4.60 -7.33 -6.75
N PRO A 85 -5.90 -7.41 -6.37
CA PRO A 85 -6.70 -6.20 -6.14
C PRO A 85 -6.14 -5.29 -5.04
N ALA A 86 -5.60 -5.85 -3.96
CA ALA A 86 -4.99 -5.07 -2.88
C ALA A 86 -3.74 -4.31 -3.33
N ALA A 87 -2.85 -4.98 -4.08
CA ALA A 87 -1.64 -4.39 -4.65
C ALA A 87 -1.96 -3.29 -5.66
N ARG A 88 -2.97 -3.50 -6.52
CA ARG A 88 -3.44 -2.48 -7.46
C ARG A 88 -3.92 -1.23 -6.72
N ARG A 89 -4.78 -1.37 -5.71
CA ARG A 89 -5.27 -0.23 -4.92
C ARG A 89 -4.15 0.48 -4.16
N ALA A 90 -3.22 -0.29 -3.57
CA ALA A 90 -2.06 0.26 -2.89
C ALA A 90 -1.16 1.07 -3.84
N LEU A 91 -0.99 0.60 -5.08
CA LEU A 91 -0.25 1.30 -6.12
C LEU A 91 -0.91 2.63 -6.47
N PHE A 92 -2.23 2.68 -6.64
CA PHE A 92 -2.94 3.94 -6.89
C PHE A 92 -2.78 4.95 -5.74
N ILE A 93 -2.87 4.48 -4.49
CA ILE A 93 -2.61 5.34 -3.32
C ILE A 93 -1.17 5.85 -3.33
N SER A 94 -0.19 4.98 -3.56
CA SER A 94 1.21 5.37 -3.62
C SER A 94 1.49 6.36 -4.75
N LEU A 95 0.88 6.17 -5.93
CA LEU A 95 1.00 7.10 -7.06
C LEU A 95 0.39 8.46 -6.73
N PHE A 96 -0.75 8.48 -6.04
CA PHE A 96 -1.35 9.73 -5.57
C PHE A 96 -0.39 10.51 -4.69
N PHE A 97 0.19 9.88 -3.65
CA PHE A 97 1.13 10.55 -2.75
C PHE A 97 2.42 10.96 -3.46
N LEU A 98 2.96 10.08 -4.30
CA LEU A 98 4.17 10.36 -5.09
C LEU A 98 3.96 11.57 -6.00
N ALA A 99 2.93 11.56 -6.85
CA ALA A 99 2.67 12.66 -7.78
C ALA A 99 2.31 13.95 -7.04
N THR A 100 1.56 13.88 -5.94
CA THR A 100 1.25 15.06 -5.10
C THR A 100 2.51 15.67 -4.49
N ALA A 101 3.42 14.83 -3.98
CA ALA A 101 4.69 15.27 -3.44
C ALA A 101 5.62 15.85 -4.52
N LEU A 102 5.64 15.26 -5.72
CA LEU A 102 6.36 15.79 -6.87
C LEU A 102 5.80 17.15 -7.33
N MET A 103 4.47 17.31 -7.37
CA MET A 103 3.83 18.61 -7.66
C MET A 103 4.28 19.67 -6.65
N ARG A 104 4.42 19.31 -5.38
CA ARG A 104 4.91 20.20 -4.33
C ARG A 104 6.38 20.57 -4.55
N LEU A 105 7.23 19.63 -4.96
CA LEU A 105 8.64 19.87 -5.26
C LEU A 105 8.85 20.81 -6.46
N ILE A 106 8.00 20.70 -7.49
CA ILE A 106 8.09 21.52 -8.72
C ILE A 106 7.36 22.88 -8.53
N GLY A 107 6.66 23.09 -7.42
CA GLY A 107 5.95 24.34 -7.13
C GLY A 107 4.60 24.49 -7.83
N ILE A 108 4.07 23.42 -8.42
CA ILE A 108 2.78 23.38 -9.13
C ILE A 108 1.64 22.81 -8.28
N PHE A 109 1.88 22.60 -6.99
CA PHE A 109 0.87 22.07 -6.08
C PHE A 109 -0.28 23.06 -5.89
N SER A 110 -1.49 22.58 -6.14
CA SER A 110 -2.73 23.21 -5.73
C SER A 110 -3.71 22.14 -5.26
N TRP A 111 -4.63 22.50 -4.36
CA TRP A 111 -5.68 21.58 -3.91
C TRP A 111 -6.55 21.10 -5.08
N MET A 112 -6.75 21.95 -6.10
CA MET A 112 -7.44 21.57 -7.32
C MET A 112 -6.67 20.50 -8.12
N ASN A 113 -5.36 20.64 -8.29
CA ASN A 113 -4.52 19.66 -9.00
C ASN A 113 -4.48 18.31 -8.26
N ALA A 114 -4.35 18.34 -6.93
CA ALA A 114 -4.42 17.14 -6.11
C ALA A 114 -5.80 16.47 -6.19
N GLY A 115 -6.88 17.25 -6.12
CA GLY A 115 -8.25 16.75 -6.26
C GLY A 115 -8.51 16.12 -7.64
N LEU A 116 -8.07 16.76 -8.71
CA LEU A 116 -8.17 16.23 -10.07
C LEU A 116 -7.37 14.93 -10.24
N LEU A 117 -6.15 14.88 -9.69
CA LEU A 117 -5.34 13.67 -9.69
C LEU A 117 -6.05 12.53 -8.93
N ALA A 118 -6.58 12.79 -7.74
CA ALA A 118 -7.34 11.80 -6.98
C ALA A 118 -8.54 11.29 -7.79
N LEU A 119 -9.29 12.18 -8.42
CA LEU A 119 -10.43 11.83 -9.26
C LEU A 119 -10.04 10.95 -10.44
N ILE A 120 -8.97 11.30 -11.16
CA ILE A 120 -8.44 10.51 -12.29
C ILE A 120 -8.07 9.10 -11.82
N LEU A 121 -7.36 8.98 -10.68
CA LEU A 121 -6.94 7.67 -10.15
C LEU A 121 -8.15 6.82 -9.73
N ILE A 122 -9.17 7.43 -9.08
CA ILE A 122 -10.42 6.75 -8.72
C ILE A 122 -11.18 6.29 -9.96
N LEU A 123 -11.38 7.18 -10.94
CA LEU A 123 -12.07 6.83 -12.19
C LEU A 123 -11.33 5.72 -12.95
N THR A 124 -10.00 5.75 -12.94
CA THR A 124 -9.17 4.70 -13.57
C THR A 124 -9.34 3.36 -12.85
N GLU A 125 -9.36 3.35 -11.52
CA GLU A 125 -9.60 2.13 -10.74
C GLU A 125 -11.01 1.57 -10.99
N ILE A 126 -12.04 2.43 -11.04
CA ILE A 126 -13.41 2.01 -11.37
C ILE A 126 -13.46 1.41 -12.77
N TRP A 127 -12.90 2.09 -13.77
CA TRP A 127 -12.90 1.61 -15.15
C TRP A 127 -12.19 0.26 -15.30
N LYS A 128 -11.04 0.07 -14.63
CA LYS A 128 -10.30 -1.21 -14.58
C LYS A 128 -10.95 -2.27 -13.69
N SER A 129 -11.94 -1.92 -12.88
CA SER A 129 -12.70 -2.89 -12.07
C SER A 129 -13.96 -3.37 -12.78
N THR A 130 -14.48 -2.60 -13.74
CA THR A 130 -15.68 -2.92 -14.51
C THR A 130 -15.39 -3.75 -15.77
N ARG A 131 -14.15 -3.74 -16.26
CA ARG A 131 -13.63 -4.62 -17.32
C ARG A 131 -12.72 -5.69 -16.72
#